data_AF-A0A7W1ITV1-F1
#
_entry.id   AF-A0A7W1ITV1-F1
#
_cell.length_a   1.000
_cell.length_b   1.000
_cell.length_c   1.000
_cell.angle_alpha   90.00
_cell.angle_beta   90.00
_cell.angle_gamma   90.00
#
_symmetry.space_group_name_H-M   'P 1'
#
loop_
_entity.id
_entity.type
_entity.pdbx_description
1 polymer ?
#
loop_
_entity_poly.entity_id
_entity_poly.type
_entity_poly.pdbx_seq_one_letter_code
_entity_poly.pdbx_strand_id
1 'polypeptide(L)'
;MTDTPLRARFATHPFRPRCLRSELERHLDEHGRGDHGIVAHALVGLLHDIDHGACPRCQGPSRTSAGEMAGGSRVTSCRCIPICGECEAREAKEASIGVVYPVFDWYYDRAVREDVERDLAELDAGQPSFVTDLTSFDDRGHPVG
;
A
#
# COMPACT_ATOMS: atom_id res chain seq x y z
N MET A 1 -20.54 -7.47 -17.37
CA MET A 1 -20.63 -7.10 -15.95
C MET A 1 -21.39 -5.78 -15.89
N THR A 2 -22.48 -5.72 -15.14
CA THR A 2 -23.30 -4.50 -15.02
C THR A 2 -22.47 -3.39 -14.39
N ASP A 3 -22.15 -2.39 -15.22
CA ASP A 3 -21.32 -1.21 -14.95
C ASP A 3 -22.05 -0.25 -14.00
N THR A 4 -22.38 -0.74 -12.80
CA THR A 4 -22.97 0.09 -11.76
C THR A 4 -21.83 0.93 -11.20
N PRO A 5 -21.87 2.25 -11.36
CA PRO A 5 -20.76 3.09 -10.96
C PRO A 5 -20.52 2.94 -9.46
N LEU A 6 -19.28 2.60 -9.10
CA LEU A 6 -18.90 2.30 -7.73
C LEU A 6 -19.16 3.54 -6.85
N ARG A 7 -20.05 3.40 -5.86
CA ARG A 7 -20.44 4.51 -4.99
C ARG A 7 -20.13 4.18 -3.53
N ALA A 8 -19.35 5.05 -2.92
CA ALA A 8 -19.06 5.03 -1.50
C ALA A 8 -20.12 5.78 -0.69
N ARG A 9 -20.22 5.45 0.60
CA ARG A 9 -21.09 6.12 1.56
C ARG A 9 -20.64 7.56 1.76
N PHE A 10 -21.59 8.49 1.85
CA PHE A 10 -21.35 9.94 1.95
C PHE A 10 -20.63 10.57 0.75
N ALA A 11 -20.42 9.82 -0.33
CA ALA A 11 -19.79 10.36 -1.53
C ALA A 11 -20.74 11.31 -2.28
N THR A 12 -20.22 12.48 -2.64
CA THR A 12 -20.93 13.48 -3.44
C THR A 12 -21.23 12.96 -4.85
N HIS A 13 -20.38 12.09 -5.37
CA HIS A 13 -20.53 11.46 -6.68
C HIS A 13 -19.95 10.03 -6.65
N PRO A 14 -20.26 9.18 -7.66
CA PRO A 14 -19.59 7.89 -7.80
C PRO A 14 -18.07 8.04 -7.96
N PHE A 15 -17.31 6.99 -7.67
CA PHE A 15 -15.85 7.00 -7.81
C PHE A 15 -15.41 7.51 -9.18
N ARG A 16 -14.41 8.40 -9.19
CA ARG A 16 -13.80 8.95 -10.39
C ARG A 16 -12.29 8.88 -10.23
N PRO A 17 -11.56 8.21 -11.16
CA PRO A 17 -10.10 8.14 -11.12
C PRO A 17 -9.41 9.51 -11.03
N ARG A 18 -10.02 10.56 -11.61
CA ARG A 18 -9.51 11.93 -11.51
C ARG A 18 -9.45 12.46 -10.07
N CYS A 19 -10.42 12.12 -9.21
CA CYS A 19 -10.39 12.57 -7.82
C CYS A 19 -9.26 11.92 -7.03
N LEU A 20 -8.97 10.66 -7.31
CA LEU A 20 -7.81 9.98 -6.76
C LEU A 20 -6.52 10.62 -7.28
N ARG A 21 -6.39 10.80 -8.61
CA ARG A 21 -5.20 11.45 -9.19
C ARG A 21 -4.91 12.82 -8.59
N SER A 22 -5.91 13.71 -8.54
CA SER A 22 -5.73 15.06 -8.00
C SER A 22 -5.29 15.05 -6.54
N GLU A 23 -5.70 14.04 -5.78
CA GLU A 23 -5.26 13.87 -4.40
C GLU A 23 -3.81 13.40 -4.30
N LEU A 24 -3.38 12.48 -5.16
CA LEU A 24 -1.97 12.06 -5.24
C LEU A 24 -1.06 13.22 -5.68
N GLU A 25 -1.50 14.00 -6.66
CA GLU A 25 -0.80 15.21 -7.14
C GLU A 25 -0.69 16.26 -6.03
N ARG A 26 -1.80 16.58 -5.34
CA ARG A 26 -1.80 17.50 -4.19
C ARG A 26 -0.81 17.08 -3.10
N HIS A 27 -0.77 15.78 -2.79
CA HIS A 27 0.14 15.26 -1.78
C HIS A 27 1.62 15.41 -2.17
N LEU A 28 1.97 15.16 -3.44
CA LEU A 28 3.34 15.42 -3.92
C LEU A 28 3.72 16.89 -3.77
N ASP A 29 2.82 17.80 -4.16
CA ASP A 29 3.06 19.25 -4.09
C ASP A 29 3.31 19.71 -2.64
N GLU A 30 2.56 19.14 -1.68
CA GLU A 30 2.65 19.51 -0.26
C GLU A 30 3.89 18.95 0.45
N HIS A 31 4.32 17.74 0.09
CA HIS A 31 5.36 17.04 0.83
C HIS A 31 6.71 16.94 0.10
N GLY A 32 6.76 17.21 -1.21
CA GLY A 32 8.00 17.18 -2.00
C GLY A 32 8.71 15.82 -2.01
N ARG A 33 8.03 14.76 -1.53
CA ARG A 33 8.56 13.40 -1.43
C ARG A 33 8.05 12.56 -2.59
N GLY A 34 8.61 12.75 -3.78
CA GLY A 34 8.40 11.81 -4.87
C GLY A 34 8.73 12.34 -6.26
N ASP A 35 9.20 11.44 -7.11
CA ASP A 35 9.19 11.62 -8.57
C ASP A 35 7.75 11.42 -9.07
N HIS A 36 7.33 12.14 -10.11
CA HIS A 36 6.06 11.91 -10.80
C HIS A 36 5.85 10.44 -11.20
N GLY A 37 6.92 9.68 -11.42
CA GLY A 37 6.87 8.23 -11.64
C GLY A 37 6.18 7.46 -10.51
N ILE A 38 6.38 7.87 -9.25
CA ILE A 38 5.79 7.21 -8.07
C ILE A 38 4.28 7.41 -8.03
N VAL A 39 3.78 8.57 -8.45
CA VAL A 39 2.33 8.82 -8.54
C VAL A 39 1.67 7.98 -9.61
N ALA A 40 2.32 7.78 -10.75
CA ALA A 40 1.78 6.89 -11.78
C ALA A 40 1.65 5.45 -11.24
N HIS A 41 2.67 4.95 -10.54
CA HIS A 41 2.64 3.64 -9.90
C HIS A 41 1.56 3.54 -8.81
N ALA A 42 1.47 4.54 -7.93
CA ALA A 42 0.45 4.60 -6.88
C ALA A 42 -0.96 4.65 -7.47
N LEU A 43 -1.17 5.47 -8.49
CA LEU A 43 -2.48 5.56 -9.15
C LEU A 43 -2.89 4.22 -9.76
N VAL A 44 -1.98 3.53 -10.45
CA VAL A 44 -2.27 2.22 -11.05
C VAL A 44 -2.59 1.17 -9.99
N GLY A 45 -1.79 1.07 -8.93
CA GLY A 45 -2.02 0.10 -7.85
C GLY A 45 -3.33 0.36 -7.11
N LEU A 46 -3.61 1.62 -6.78
CA LEU A 46 -4.85 2.00 -6.10
C LEU A 46 -6.09 1.79 -6.99
N LEU A 47 -6.00 2.07 -8.30
CA LEU A 47 -7.09 1.76 -9.24
C LEU A 47 -7.33 0.26 -9.34
N HIS A 48 -6.25 -0.53 -9.43
CA HIS A 48 -6.34 -1.98 -9.42
C HIS A 48 -7.05 -2.49 -8.15
N ASP A 49 -6.68 -2.00 -6.97
CA ASP A 49 -7.33 -2.40 -5.72
C ASP A 49 -8.83 -2.05 -5.74
N ILE A 50 -9.20 -0.84 -6.20
CA ILE A 50 -10.60 -0.40 -6.28
C ILE A 50 -11.42 -1.25 -7.26
N ASP A 51 -10.88 -1.54 -8.44
CA ASP A 51 -11.55 -2.33 -9.48
C ASP A 51 -11.81 -3.77 -9.03
N HIS A 52 -10.95 -4.31 -8.16
CA HIS A 52 -11.11 -5.64 -7.55
C HIS A 52 -11.90 -5.61 -6.23
N GLY A 53 -12.44 -4.44 -5.84
CA GLY A 53 -13.20 -4.28 -4.61
C GLY A 53 -12.36 -4.40 -3.34
N ALA A 54 -11.05 -4.23 -3.42
CA ALA A 54 -10.14 -4.13 -2.30
C ALA A 54 -10.08 -2.69 -1.77
N CYS A 55 -9.91 -2.56 -0.45
CA CYS A 55 -9.72 -1.30 0.23
C CYS A 55 -8.31 -0.77 -0.06
N PRO A 56 -8.15 0.43 -0.64
CA PRO A 56 -6.83 0.95 -1.00
C PRO A 56 -5.89 1.20 0.18
N ARG A 57 -6.41 1.24 1.43
CA ARG A 57 -5.60 1.40 2.65
C ARG A 57 -5.13 0.08 3.25
N CYS A 58 -5.98 -0.95 3.29
CA CYS A 58 -5.68 -2.19 3.99
C CYS A 58 -5.65 -3.43 3.09
N GLN A 59 -5.99 -3.30 1.80
CA GLN A 59 -6.15 -4.36 0.80
C GLN A 59 -7.19 -5.45 1.14
N GLY A 60 -7.80 -5.38 2.32
CA GLY A 60 -8.97 -6.19 2.65
C GLY A 60 -10.18 -5.80 1.81
N PRO A 61 -11.27 -6.57 1.86
CA PRO A 61 -12.50 -6.24 1.14
C PRO A 61 -13.01 -4.84 1.48
N SER A 62 -13.30 -4.03 0.46
CA SER A 62 -13.93 -2.71 0.63
C SER A 62 -15.34 -2.79 1.20
N ARG A 63 -15.97 -3.97 1.11
CA ARG A 63 -17.27 -4.32 1.68
C ARG A 63 -17.16 -5.69 2.34
N THR A 64 -17.74 -5.84 3.52
CA THR A 64 -17.77 -7.13 4.23
C THR A 64 -18.98 -7.98 3.82
N SER A 65 -20.01 -7.36 3.23
CA SER A 65 -21.20 -8.06 2.73
C SER A 65 -21.73 -7.45 1.43
N ALA A 66 -22.46 -8.24 0.63
CA ALA A 66 -22.96 -7.84 -0.68
C ALA A 66 -23.93 -6.65 -0.66
N GLY A 67 -24.59 -6.38 0.48
CA GLY A 67 -25.51 -5.26 0.67
C GLY A 67 -24.88 -4.03 1.33
N GLU A 68 -23.64 -4.13 1.80
CA GLU A 68 -22.94 -3.03 2.44
C GLU A 68 -22.38 -2.05 1.39
N MET A 69 -22.52 -0.76 1.65
CA MET A 69 -21.80 0.25 0.89
C MET A 69 -20.41 0.44 1.47
N ALA A 70 -19.40 0.49 0.61
CA ALA A 70 -18.04 0.88 1.01
C ALA A 70 -18.06 2.28 1.67
N GLY A 71 -17.19 2.49 2.66
CA GLY A 71 -16.95 3.80 3.24
C GLY A 71 -16.30 4.75 2.24
N GLY A 72 -16.51 6.05 2.40
CA GLY A 72 -15.91 7.09 1.55
C GLY A 72 -14.73 7.75 2.25
N SER A 73 -13.54 7.72 1.63
CA SER A 73 -12.34 8.28 2.23
C SER A 73 -12.43 9.79 2.43
N ARG A 74 -12.13 10.26 3.65
CA ARG A 74 -12.06 11.66 4.07
C ARG A 74 -10.87 12.41 3.51
N VAL A 75 -9.90 11.69 2.92
CA VAL A 75 -8.74 12.26 2.25
C VAL A 75 -9.19 13.17 1.09
N THR A 76 -10.29 12.82 0.41
CA THR A 76 -10.92 13.70 -0.58
C THR A 76 -12.17 14.37 -0.02
N SER A 77 -12.38 15.65 -0.34
CA SER A 77 -13.59 16.38 0.07
C SER A 77 -14.87 15.75 -0.47
N CYS A 78 -14.82 15.15 -1.67
CA CYS A 78 -15.97 14.48 -2.29
C CYS A 78 -16.21 13.05 -1.79
N ARG A 79 -15.30 12.49 -0.99
CA ARG A 79 -15.36 11.14 -0.39
C ARG A 79 -15.65 10.00 -1.36
N CYS A 80 -15.28 10.17 -2.62
CA CYS A 80 -15.62 9.20 -3.67
C CYS A 80 -14.70 7.99 -3.73
N ILE A 81 -13.55 8.02 -3.04
CA ILE A 81 -12.61 6.89 -2.96
C ILE A 81 -13.19 5.85 -1.99
N PRO A 82 -13.48 4.62 -2.45
CA PRO A 82 -14.05 3.59 -1.60
C PRO A 82 -13.01 2.97 -0.68
N ILE A 83 -13.34 2.82 0.61
CA ILE A 83 -12.53 2.16 1.64
C ILE A 83 -13.44 1.24 2.48
N CYS A 84 -12.87 0.30 3.24
CA CYS A 84 -13.66 -0.52 4.16
C CYS A 84 -14.15 0.31 5.37
N GLY A 85 -15.19 -0.17 6.05
CA GLY A 85 -15.77 0.51 7.22
C GLY A 85 -14.77 0.73 8.36
N GLU A 86 -13.84 -0.19 8.56
CA GLU A 86 -12.77 -0.04 9.57
C GLU A 86 -11.82 1.12 9.23
N CYS A 87 -11.41 1.23 7.96
CA CYS A 87 -10.58 2.33 7.50
C CYS A 87 -11.33 3.66 7.53
N GLU A 88 -12.64 3.67 7.24
CA GLU A 88 -13.46 4.87 7.38
C GLU A 88 -13.57 5.33 8.84
N ALA A 89 -13.73 4.40 9.79
CA ALA A 89 -13.72 4.71 11.21
C ALA A 89 -12.35 5.21 11.68
N ARG A 90 -11.26 4.62 11.16
CA ARG A 90 -9.90 5.07 11.42
C ARG A 90 -9.68 6.50 10.95
N GLU A 91 -10.05 6.83 9.72
CA GLU A 91 -9.96 8.20 9.20
C GLU A 91 -10.84 9.19 9.99
N ALA A 92 -11.98 8.75 10.52
CA ALA A 92 -12.81 9.58 11.39
C ALA A 92 -12.06 9.95 12.69
N LYS A 93 -11.38 8.97 13.28
CA LYS A 93 -10.57 9.14 14.49
C LYS A 93 -9.35 10.01 14.20
N GLU A 94 -8.63 9.73 13.12
CA GLU A 94 -7.52 10.57 12.63
C GLU A 94 -8.01 12.03 12.51
N ALA A 95 -9.09 12.27 11.78
CA ALA A 95 -9.63 13.63 11.58
C ALA A 95 -9.97 14.34 12.91
N SER A 96 -10.46 13.60 13.93
CA SER A 96 -10.77 14.16 15.25
C SER A 96 -9.56 14.67 16.03
N ILE A 97 -8.36 14.15 15.72
CA ILE A 97 -7.09 14.60 16.30
C ILE A 97 -6.31 15.52 15.34
N GLY A 98 -6.95 15.97 14.25
CA GLY A 98 -6.37 16.95 13.32
C GLY A 98 -5.34 16.38 12.35
N VAL A 99 -5.30 15.07 12.14
CA VAL A 99 -4.40 14.40 11.20
C VAL A 99 -5.24 13.52 10.30
N VAL A 100 -5.09 13.48 8.98
CA VAL A 100 -5.70 12.40 8.18
C VAL A 100 -4.58 11.82 7.36
N TYR A 101 -4.31 10.54 7.53
CA TYR A 101 -3.23 9.90 6.78
C TYR A 101 -3.67 9.78 5.31
N PRO A 102 -2.96 10.41 4.36
CA PRO A 102 -3.25 10.31 2.94
C PRO A 102 -3.26 8.87 2.45
N VAL A 103 -4.08 8.59 1.42
CA VAL A 103 -4.04 7.30 0.73
C VAL A 103 -2.68 7.10 0.06
N PHE A 104 -2.04 8.18 -0.41
CA PHE A 104 -0.70 8.14 -0.98
C PHE A 104 0.34 7.63 0.02
N ASP A 105 0.38 8.18 1.24
CA ASP A 105 1.35 7.75 2.26
C ASP A 105 1.22 6.25 2.57
N TRP A 106 -0.01 5.75 2.69
CA TRP A 106 -0.25 4.32 2.88
C TRP A 106 0.29 3.47 1.73
N TYR A 107 0.08 3.92 0.48
CA TYR A 107 0.59 3.22 -0.68
C TYR A 107 2.12 3.33 -0.80
N TYR A 108 2.68 4.49 -0.47
CA TYR A 108 4.12 4.71 -0.44
C TYR A 108 4.79 3.79 0.60
N ASP A 109 4.27 3.76 1.82
CA ASP A 109 4.72 2.84 2.88
C ASP A 109 4.61 1.38 2.45
N ARG A 110 3.53 1.02 1.74
CA ARG A 110 3.40 -0.31 1.14
C ARG A 110 4.46 -0.57 0.09
N ALA A 111 4.65 0.33 -0.87
CA ALA A 111 5.61 0.14 -1.95
C ALA A 111 7.03 -0.02 -1.38
N VAL A 112 7.38 0.79 -0.37
CA VAL A 112 8.63 0.63 0.38
C VAL A 112 8.69 -0.73 1.07
N ARG A 113 7.61 -1.20 1.70
CA ARG A 113 7.56 -2.52 2.33
C ARG A 113 7.73 -3.65 1.30
N GLU A 114 7.04 -3.60 0.17
CA GLU A 114 7.13 -4.58 -0.91
C GLU A 114 8.54 -4.60 -1.53
N ASP A 115 9.16 -3.43 -1.72
CA ASP A 115 10.54 -3.32 -2.17
C ASP A 115 11.51 -3.96 -1.16
N VAL A 116 11.35 -3.70 0.13
CA VAL A 116 12.15 -4.35 1.19
C VAL A 116 11.91 -5.86 1.22
N GLU A 117 10.67 -6.32 1.12
CA GLU A 117 10.34 -7.75 1.09
C GLU A 117 10.95 -8.45 -0.13
N ARG A 118 10.91 -7.80 -1.31
CA ARG A 118 11.55 -8.30 -2.52
C ARG A 118 13.06 -8.36 -2.37
N ASP A 119 13.69 -7.29 -1.88
CA ASP A 119 15.14 -7.23 -1.67
C ASP A 119 15.59 -8.30 -0.67
N LEU A 120 14.83 -8.52 0.40
CA LEU A 120 15.08 -9.60 1.35
C LEU A 120 14.93 -10.99 0.69
N ALA A 121 13.91 -11.20 -0.13
CA ALA A 121 13.73 -12.45 -0.86
C ALA A 121 14.86 -12.71 -1.87
N GLU A 122 15.38 -11.66 -2.52
CA GLU A 122 16.54 -11.74 -3.41
C GLU A 122 17.84 -12.03 -2.63
N LEU A 123 18.01 -11.46 -1.43
CA LEU A 123 19.14 -11.78 -0.55
C LEU A 123 19.09 -13.23 -0.04
N ASP A 124 17.90 -13.71 0.34
CA ASP A 124 17.69 -15.10 0.76
C ASP A 124 17.90 -16.08 -0.41
N ALA A 125 17.43 -15.74 -1.61
CA ALA A 125 17.66 -16.52 -2.82
C ALA A 125 19.14 -16.46 -3.29
N GLY A 126 19.85 -15.41 -2.92
CA GLY A 126 21.26 -15.16 -3.22
C GLY A 126 22.26 -15.73 -2.20
N GLN A 127 21.81 -16.42 -1.15
CA GLN A 127 22.67 -17.20 -0.25
C GLN A 127 22.79 -18.67 -0.73
N PRO A 128 23.76 -19.02 -1.62
CA PRO A 128 24.22 -20.41 -1.65
C PRO A 128 24.80 -20.70 -0.27
N SER A 129 24.31 -21.77 0.36
CA SER A 129 24.71 -22.26 1.67
C SER A 129 26.25 -22.34 1.80
N PHE A 130 26.89 -21.27 2.25
CA PHE A 130 28.27 -21.28 2.71
C PHE A 130 28.28 -21.80 4.14
N VAL A 131 27.80 -23.03 4.33
CA VAL A 131 28.19 -23.81 5.48
C VAL A 131 29.63 -24.20 5.19
N THR A 132 30.56 -23.30 5.56
CA THR A 132 31.96 -23.70 5.66
C THR A 132 32.02 -24.71 6.77
N ASP A 133 32.34 -25.91 6.35
CA ASP A 133 32.63 -27.09 7.13
C ASP A 133 33.67 -26.76 8.22
N LEU A 134 33.19 -26.39 9.41
CA LEU A 134 34.03 -26.13 10.59
C LEU A 134 34.60 -27.43 11.19
N THR A 135 34.49 -28.57 10.50
CA THR A 135 35.03 -29.86 10.95
C THR A 135 36.27 -30.36 10.19
N SER A 136 36.85 -29.58 9.27
CA SER A 136 38.07 -29.98 8.53
C SER A 136 39.40 -29.51 9.14
N PHE A 137 39.42 -28.85 10.30
CA PHE A 137 40.67 -28.55 11.00
C PHE A 137 41.05 -29.69 11.94
N ASP A 138 41.48 -30.80 11.36
CA ASP A 138 42.30 -31.76 12.10
C ASP A 138 43.57 -32.13 11.32
N ASP A 139 44.67 -31.89 12.03
CA ASP A 139 45.92 -32.63 12.01
C ASP A 139 46.77 -32.67 10.72
N ARG A 140 47.84 -31.86 10.72
CA ARG A 140 49.14 -32.23 10.14
C ARG A 140 50.27 -31.32 10.67
N GLY A 141 50.88 -31.77 11.75
CA GLY A 141 52.34 -31.83 11.93
C GLY A 141 53.10 -30.51 11.97
N HIS A 142 53.39 -30.04 13.19
CA HIS A 142 54.55 -29.17 13.41
C HIS A 142 55.87 -29.98 13.37
N PRO A 143 56.99 -29.36 12.94
CA PRO A 143 58.15 -30.06 12.40
C PRO A 143 59.28 -30.23 13.44
N VAL A 144 60.43 -30.71 12.93
CA VAL A 144 61.83 -30.58 13.40
C VAL A 144 62.46 -31.88 13.94
N GLY A 145 63.42 -32.42 13.15
CA GLY A 145 64.30 -33.53 13.48
C GLY A 145 64.91 -34.14 12.23
#